data_AF-A0A2R3IKX4-F1
#
_entry.id   AF-A0A2R3IKX4-F1
#
_cell.length_a   1.000
_cell.length_b   1.000
_cell.length_c   1.000
_cell.angle_alpha   90.00
_cell.angle_beta   90.00
_cell.angle_gamma   90.00
#
_symmetry.space_group_name_H-M   'P 1'
#
loop_
_entity.id
_entity.type
_entity.pdbx_description
1 polymer ?
#
loop_
_entity_poly.entity_id
_entity_poly.type
_entity_poly.pdbx_seq_one_letter_code
_entity_poly.pdbx_strand_id
1 'polypeptide(L)'
;MQMFDVDLFSSAGVQELPANVDSRTEKTLAEKIAKEGGEYDWLKPLNDLRNYIKARHFDPSARCWLARKVDMETGTVKIAPNAYSPAFTKELLGIMLTIQLDEFEAAQKAGIKPRFTLLDIQQLLAVEALWGRYGYQKPFTAMRVFLEVYEQGVRYEVPDISALPKYTEADLRYPEVEVPFCDDQYQGMFNGLRSISHAAADAEFLTTTRNGMVVMDVVTSNGFEIDREGAELFVDLELDNALSRVTLDQSPTAGLHYLMGLGTIAIYKGDHGDWDRMMRMSNQIFRSDLGVWGAMEPKTNVSSESHRKGAFRSPAHPPGITL
;
A
#
# COMPACT_ATOMS: atom_id res chain seq x y z
N MET A 1 5.16 19.57 -20.74
CA MET A 1 5.62 20.33 -19.57
C MET A 1 4.70 19.96 -18.42
N GLN A 2 5.26 19.46 -17.32
CA GLN A 2 4.66 18.97 -16.05
C GLN A 2 3.94 17.61 -16.15
N MET A 3 4.54 16.49 -15.69
CA MET A 3 4.75 16.02 -14.30
C MET A 3 3.45 15.63 -13.58
N PHE A 4 2.96 14.40 -13.82
CA PHE A 4 2.00 13.64 -12.99
C PHE A 4 2.18 12.18 -13.45
N ASP A 5 2.53 11.15 -12.68
CA ASP A 5 2.39 10.86 -11.25
C ASP A 5 3.51 9.84 -10.91
N VAL A 6 4.54 10.27 -10.17
CA VAL A 6 5.68 9.44 -9.69
C VAL A 6 5.57 9.20 -8.17
N ASP A 7 4.47 9.65 -7.55
CA ASP A 7 4.46 9.95 -6.12
C ASP A 7 4.07 8.79 -5.20
N LEU A 8 3.78 7.60 -5.73
CA LEU A 8 3.55 6.42 -4.87
C LEU A 8 4.85 5.80 -4.34
N PHE A 9 5.99 6.01 -5.02
CA PHE A 9 7.29 5.46 -4.63
C PHE A 9 8.34 6.54 -4.28
N SER A 10 8.13 7.79 -4.69
CA SER A 10 9.01 8.93 -4.36
C SER A 10 9.05 9.25 -2.86
N SER A 11 7.95 9.05 -2.13
CA SER A 11 7.85 9.40 -0.70
C SER A 11 8.43 8.37 0.26
N ALA A 12 8.83 7.18 -0.21
CA ALA A 12 9.31 6.07 0.62
C ALA A 12 10.83 5.87 0.61
N GLY A 13 11.62 6.86 0.16
CA GLY A 13 13.09 6.72 0.11
C GLY A 13 13.59 5.60 -0.82
N VAL A 14 12.71 5.02 -1.64
CA VAL A 14 13.08 4.13 -2.74
C VAL A 14 13.66 5.03 -3.82
N GLN A 15 14.99 5.09 -3.87
CA GLN A 15 15.75 5.77 -4.90
C GLN A 15 15.09 5.53 -6.26
N GLU A 16 14.73 6.63 -6.93
CA GLU A 16 14.03 6.67 -8.21
C GLU A 16 14.46 5.52 -9.12
N LEU A 17 13.58 4.54 -9.34
CA LEU A 17 13.67 3.71 -10.54
C LEU A 17 13.20 4.60 -11.68
N PRO A 18 14.08 5.02 -12.59
CA PRO A 18 13.77 6.06 -13.55
C PRO A 18 12.61 5.62 -14.45
N ALA A 19 11.56 6.44 -14.52
CA ALA A 19 10.45 6.34 -15.48
C ALA A 19 10.90 6.57 -16.95
N ASN A 20 12.20 6.48 -17.21
CA ASN A 20 12.81 6.47 -18.52
C ASN A 20 13.95 5.46 -18.50
N VAL A 21 13.62 4.18 -18.36
CA VAL A 21 14.57 3.12 -18.70
C VAL A 21 14.73 3.17 -20.21
N ASP A 22 15.76 3.88 -20.65
CA ASP A 22 16.25 3.89 -22.02
C ASP A 22 16.14 2.45 -22.57
N SER A 23 15.56 2.28 -23.76
CA SER A 23 15.48 0.97 -24.45
C SER A 23 16.84 0.24 -24.50
N ARG A 24 17.95 0.98 -24.32
CA ARG A 24 19.30 0.46 -24.13
C ARG A 24 19.50 -0.29 -22.81
N THR A 25 18.93 0.14 -21.69
CA THR A 25 19.05 -0.53 -20.39
C THR A 25 18.17 -1.78 -20.29
N GLU A 26 17.05 -1.84 -21.02
CA GLU A 26 16.22 -3.05 -21.12
C GLU A 26 16.98 -4.18 -21.81
N LYS A 27 17.66 -3.82 -22.90
CA LYS A 27 18.58 -4.72 -23.57
C LYS A 27 19.68 -5.17 -22.61
N THR A 28 20.29 -4.25 -21.84
CA THR A 28 21.40 -4.66 -20.96
C THR A 28 21.03 -5.61 -19.82
N LEU A 29 19.84 -5.56 -19.22
CA LEU A 29 19.46 -6.50 -18.17
C LEU A 29 19.11 -7.88 -18.73
N ALA A 30 18.30 -7.92 -19.80
CA ALA A 30 17.98 -9.17 -20.48
C ALA A 30 19.23 -9.81 -21.12
N GLU A 31 20.12 -9.00 -21.68
CA GLU A 31 21.43 -9.45 -22.21
C GLU A 31 22.36 -9.94 -21.11
N LYS A 32 22.33 -9.34 -19.90
CA LYS A 32 23.11 -9.83 -18.74
C LYS A 32 22.62 -11.19 -18.27
N ILE A 33 21.31 -11.41 -18.21
CA ILE A 33 20.71 -12.72 -17.87
C ILE A 33 21.03 -13.74 -18.97
N ALA A 34 20.97 -13.33 -20.24
CA ALA A 34 21.25 -14.21 -21.38
C ALA A 34 22.75 -14.52 -21.59
N LYS A 35 23.66 -13.95 -20.80
CA LYS A 35 25.10 -14.29 -20.88
C LYS A 35 25.32 -15.75 -20.53
N GLU A 36 26.14 -16.44 -21.33
CA GLU A 36 26.54 -17.82 -21.10
C GLU A 36 27.22 -17.96 -19.72
N GLY A 37 26.63 -18.78 -18.83
CA GLY A 37 27.18 -19.07 -17.51
C GLY A 37 26.19 -18.99 -16.34
N GLY A 38 24.99 -18.44 -16.53
CA GLY A 38 23.94 -18.39 -15.50
C GLY A 38 24.26 -17.51 -14.28
N GLU A 39 25.33 -16.72 -14.34
CA GLU A 39 25.84 -15.86 -13.26
C GLU A 39 24.78 -14.87 -12.75
N TYR A 40 23.85 -14.47 -13.63
CA TYR A 40 22.80 -13.48 -13.37
C TYR A 40 21.39 -14.07 -13.35
N ASP A 41 21.23 -15.39 -13.30
CA ASP A 41 19.91 -16.04 -13.32
C ASP A 41 19.02 -15.59 -12.15
N TRP A 42 19.63 -15.23 -11.02
CA TRP A 42 18.95 -14.70 -9.84
C TRP A 42 18.27 -13.34 -10.06
N LEU A 43 18.59 -12.61 -11.13
CA LEU A 43 17.92 -11.38 -11.52
C LEU A 43 16.63 -11.62 -12.33
N LYS A 44 16.40 -12.86 -12.79
CA LYS A 44 15.24 -13.19 -13.63
C LYS A 44 13.90 -12.79 -12.98
N PRO A 45 13.61 -13.08 -11.70
CA PRO A 45 12.32 -12.71 -11.11
C PRO A 45 12.08 -11.20 -11.07
N LEU A 46 13.13 -10.40 -10.84
CA LEU A 46 13.05 -8.93 -10.87
C LEU A 46 12.79 -8.40 -12.27
N ASN A 47 13.44 -8.99 -13.27
CA ASN A 47 13.20 -8.64 -14.67
C ASN A 47 11.78 -9.02 -15.11
N ASP A 48 11.28 -10.18 -14.68
CA ASP A 48 9.91 -10.64 -14.98
C ASP A 48 8.87 -9.71 -14.34
N LEU A 49 9.04 -9.36 -13.05
CA LEU A 49 8.19 -8.38 -12.37
C LEU A 49 8.19 -7.02 -13.08
N ARG A 50 9.36 -6.52 -13.48
CA ARG A 50 9.48 -5.27 -14.25
C ARG A 50 8.68 -5.33 -15.56
N ASN A 51 8.84 -6.42 -16.32
CA ASN A 51 8.15 -6.59 -17.59
C ASN A 51 6.64 -6.75 -17.39
N TYR A 52 6.22 -7.38 -16.30
CA TYR A 52 4.82 -7.51 -15.91
C TYR A 52 4.19 -6.14 -15.62
N ILE A 53 4.84 -5.30 -14.80
CA ILE A 53 4.38 -3.93 -14.52
C ILE A 53 4.25 -3.13 -15.82
N LYS A 54 5.23 -3.26 -16.74
CA LYS A 54 5.21 -2.58 -18.04
C LYS A 54 4.05 -3.07 -18.92
N ALA A 55 3.81 -4.37 -18.98
CA ALA A 55 2.73 -4.95 -19.78
C ALA A 55 1.34 -4.52 -19.28
N ARG A 56 1.18 -4.36 -17.96
CA ARG A 56 -0.06 -3.88 -17.32
C ARG A 56 -0.18 -2.35 -17.31
N HIS A 57 0.81 -1.59 -17.79
CA HIS A 57 0.82 -0.13 -17.68
C HIS A 57 -0.41 0.51 -18.34
N PHE A 58 -0.81 0.04 -19.52
CA PHE A 58 -1.99 0.58 -20.19
C PHE A 58 -3.27 -0.24 -19.96
N ASP A 59 -3.24 -1.21 -19.04
CA ASP A 59 -4.40 -2.04 -18.73
C ASP A 59 -5.43 -1.25 -17.91
N PRO A 60 -6.67 -1.04 -18.42
CA PRO A 60 -7.73 -0.35 -17.69
C PRO A 60 -8.06 -0.95 -16.32
N SER A 61 -7.95 -2.28 -16.18
CA SER A 61 -8.23 -3.01 -14.93
C SER A 61 -7.14 -2.81 -13.88
N ALA A 62 -5.93 -2.47 -14.32
CA ALA A 62 -4.80 -2.16 -13.44
C ALA A 62 -4.80 -0.69 -13.00
N ARG A 63 -5.79 0.13 -13.41
CA ARG A 63 -5.86 1.56 -13.08
C ARG A 63 -6.92 1.90 -12.03
N CYS A 64 -6.57 2.83 -11.16
CA CYS A 64 -7.50 3.56 -10.33
C CYS A 64 -8.03 4.74 -11.15
N TRP A 65 -9.34 4.79 -11.31
CA TRP A 65 -10.03 5.78 -12.15
C TRP A 65 -10.51 7.01 -11.37
N LEU A 66 -10.37 6.99 -10.05
CA LEU A 66 -10.81 8.09 -9.20
C LEU A 66 -9.66 9.08 -9.01
N ALA A 67 -9.91 10.35 -9.31
CA ALA A 67 -8.98 11.42 -8.98
C ALA A 67 -8.87 11.61 -7.47
N ARG A 68 -7.73 12.15 -7.00
CA ARG A 68 -7.46 12.40 -5.57
C ARG A 68 -7.84 13.81 -5.11
N LYS A 69 -8.44 14.60 -6.00
CA LYS A 69 -8.83 15.99 -5.72
C LYS A 69 -10.32 16.14 -5.97
N VAL A 70 -10.99 16.65 -4.96
CA VAL A 70 -12.40 17.03 -4.99
C VAL A 70 -12.50 18.52 -5.30
N ASP A 71 -13.48 18.89 -6.12
CA ASP A 71 -13.93 20.27 -6.23
C ASP A 71 -14.86 20.57 -5.05
N MET A 72 -14.42 21.46 -4.17
CA MET A 72 -15.14 21.78 -2.94
C MET A 72 -16.35 22.69 -3.16
N GLU A 73 -16.44 23.39 -4.29
CA GLU A 73 -17.59 24.25 -4.61
C GLU A 73 -18.77 23.40 -5.10
N THR A 74 -18.48 22.39 -5.92
CA THR A 74 -19.49 21.53 -6.55
C THR A 74 -19.65 20.18 -5.84
N GLY A 75 -18.70 19.79 -4.99
CA GLY A 75 -18.68 18.49 -4.32
C GLY A 75 -18.40 17.32 -5.27
N THR A 76 -17.81 17.58 -6.44
CA THR A 76 -17.57 16.58 -7.47
C THR A 76 -16.13 16.06 -7.46
N VAL A 77 -15.94 14.91 -8.08
CA VAL A 77 -14.63 14.31 -8.35
C VAL A 77 -14.53 13.93 -9.82
N LYS A 78 -13.31 13.96 -10.34
CA LYS A 78 -12.98 13.55 -11.70
C LYS A 78 -12.77 12.05 -11.81
N ILE A 79 -13.30 11.47 -12.88
CA ILE A 79 -13.06 10.09 -13.30
C ILE A 79 -12.12 10.12 -14.50
N ALA A 80 -10.89 9.66 -14.28
CA ALA A 80 -9.81 9.61 -15.27
C ALA A 80 -8.76 8.57 -14.81
N PRO A 81 -8.02 7.93 -15.74
CA PRO A 81 -6.96 7.01 -15.37
C PRO A 81 -5.88 7.77 -14.60
N ASN A 82 -5.67 7.39 -13.34
CA ASN A 82 -4.83 8.14 -12.41
C ASN A 82 -3.62 7.29 -11.98
N ALA A 83 -3.80 6.49 -10.92
CA ALA A 83 -2.75 5.64 -10.36
C ALA A 83 -3.01 4.16 -10.67
N TYR A 84 -2.16 3.26 -10.17
CA TYR A 84 -2.47 1.83 -10.20
C TYR A 84 -3.66 1.49 -9.29
N SER A 85 -4.47 0.52 -9.71
CA SER A 85 -5.65 0.09 -8.97
C SER A 85 -5.22 -0.56 -7.66
N PRO A 86 -6.03 -0.44 -6.59
CA PRO A 86 -5.61 -1.02 -5.32
C PRO A 86 -5.41 -2.55 -5.40
N ALA A 87 -6.26 -3.25 -6.15
CA ALA A 87 -6.11 -4.69 -6.40
C ALA A 87 -4.75 -5.01 -7.05
N PHE A 88 -4.35 -4.26 -8.08
CA PHE A 88 -3.07 -4.45 -8.72
C PHE A 88 -1.90 -4.12 -7.79
N THR A 89 -2.00 -3.06 -6.98
CA THR A 89 -0.94 -2.76 -5.99
C THR A 89 -0.79 -3.85 -4.93
N LYS A 90 -1.88 -4.51 -4.51
CA LYS A 90 -1.83 -5.65 -3.59
C LYS A 90 -1.17 -6.86 -4.23
N GLU A 91 -1.51 -7.16 -5.48
CA GLU A 91 -0.88 -8.23 -6.27
C GLU A 91 0.63 -7.99 -6.39
N LEU A 92 1.05 -6.77 -6.74
CA LEU A 92 2.46 -6.41 -6.83
C LEU A 92 3.19 -6.58 -5.51
N LEU A 93 2.57 -6.19 -4.38
CA LEU A 93 3.16 -6.42 -3.06
C LEU A 93 3.38 -7.92 -2.79
N GLY A 94 2.37 -8.75 -3.07
CA GLY A 94 2.48 -10.20 -2.90
C GLY A 94 3.62 -10.80 -3.75
N ILE A 95 3.73 -10.37 -5.01
CA ILE A 95 4.81 -10.82 -5.92
C ILE A 95 6.17 -10.38 -5.39
N MET A 96 6.32 -9.11 -4.96
CA MET A 96 7.58 -8.61 -4.41
C MET A 96 8.01 -9.39 -3.16
N LEU A 97 7.09 -9.67 -2.24
CA LEU A 97 7.38 -10.44 -1.04
C LEU A 97 7.74 -11.90 -1.36
N THR A 98 7.08 -12.49 -2.35
CA THR A 98 7.38 -13.84 -2.85
C THR A 98 8.80 -13.91 -3.41
N ILE A 99 9.15 -12.99 -4.32
CA ILE A 99 10.51 -12.91 -4.91
C ILE A 99 11.57 -12.75 -3.81
N GLN A 100 11.31 -11.91 -2.82
CA GLN A 100 12.23 -11.70 -1.70
C GLN A 100 12.41 -12.97 -0.86
N LEU A 101 11.33 -13.67 -0.53
CA LEU A 101 11.39 -14.91 0.25
C LEU A 101 12.14 -16.01 -0.51
N ASP A 102 11.89 -16.15 -1.81
CA ASP A 102 12.58 -17.13 -2.66
C ASP A 102 14.10 -16.84 -2.72
N GLU A 103 14.50 -15.57 -2.76
CA GLU A 103 15.91 -15.19 -2.66
C GLU A 103 16.52 -15.55 -1.29
N PHE A 104 15.78 -15.34 -0.20
CA PHE A 104 16.26 -15.72 1.14
C PHE A 104 16.46 -17.23 1.25
N GLU A 105 15.49 -18.02 0.77
CA GLU A 105 15.59 -19.48 0.73
C GLU A 105 16.75 -19.94 -0.16
N ALA A 106 16.92 -19.34 -1.34
CA ALA A 106 18.00 -19.68 -2.27
C ALA A 106 19.38 -19.34 -1.68
N ALA A 107 19.53 -18.16 -1.07
CA ALA A 107 20.75 -17.73 -0.42
C ALA A 107 21.11 -18.63 0.77
N GLN A 108 20.12 -19.00 1.59
CA GLN A 108 20.30 -19.95 2.69
C GLN A 108 20.78 -21.32 2.19
N LYS A 109 20.15 -21.87 1.14
CA LYS A 109 20.55 -23.14 0.51
C LYS A 109 21.98 -23.08 -0.05
N ALA A 110 22.38 -21.93 -0.59
CA ALA A 110 23.72 -21.70 -1.13
C ALA A 110 24.77 -21.31 -0.06
N GLY A 111 24.37 -21.10 1.20
CA GLY A 111 25.27 -20.67 2.27
C GLY A 111 25.82 -19.25 2.09
N ILE A 112 25.12 -18.39 1.35
CA ILE A 112 25.50 -17.00 1.11
C ILE A 112 24.51 -16.05 1.79
N LYS A 113 24.88 -14.77 1.91
CA LYS A 113 23.90 -13.73 2.28
C LYS A 113 22.94 -13.49 1.12
N PRO A 114 21.67 -13.13 1.40
CA PRO A 114 20.74 -12.68 0.37
C PRO A 114 21.38 -11.62 -0.52
N ARG A 115 21.26 -11.80 -1.83
CA ARG A 115 21.81 -10.90 -2.84
C ARG A 115 21.04 -9.58 -2.89
N PHE A 116 19.77 -9.61 -2.51
CA PHE A 116 18.91 -8.42 -2.42
C PHE A 116 17.84 -8.56 -1.34
N THR A 117 17.28 -7.42 -0.96
CA THR A 117 16.07 -7.26 -0.15
C THR A 117 15.27 -6.14 -0.82
N LEU A 118 14.02 -6.42 -1.17
CA LEU A 118 13.13 -5.49 -1.86
C LEU A 118 12.39 -4.57 -0.91
N LEU A 119 11.92 -5.10 0.22
CA LEU A 119 11.15 -4.38 1.22
C LEU A 119 11.61 -4.78 2.62
N ASP A 120 12.00 -3.78 3.40
CA ASP A 120 12.09 -3.90 4.84
C ASP A 120 10.73 -3.63 5.53
N ILE A 121 10.70 -3.77 6.85
CA ILE A 121 9.47 -3.60 7.63
C ILE A 121 8.98 -2.15 7.65
N GLN A 122 9.89 -1.17 7.64
CA GLN A 122 9.53 0.25 7.60
C GLN A 122 8.85 0.56 6.26
N GLN A 123 9.39 0.05 5.16
CA GLN A 123 8.82 0.19 3.82
C GLN A 123 7.48 -0.52 3.71
N LEU A 124 7.31 -1.69 4.33
CA LEU A 124 6.03 -2.41 4.34
C LEU A 124 4.95 -1.64 5.12
N LEU A 125 5.30 -1.04 6.27
CA LEU A 125 4.39 -0.17 7.02
C LEU A 125 4.14 1.16 6.31
N ALA A 126 5.10 1.67 5.53
CA ALA A 126 4.89 2.83 4.67
C ALA A 126 3.85 2.51 3.58
N VAL A 127 3.91 1.32 2.96
CA VAL A 127 2.88 0.84 2.02
C VAL A 127 1.51 0.77 2.70
N GLU A 128 1.45 0.21 3.91
CA GLU A 128 0.21 0.15 4.70
C GLU A 128 -0.37 1.55 4.95
N ALA A 129 0.47 2.48 5.40
CA ALA A 129 0.07 3.85 5.68
C ALA A 129 -0.44 4.57 4.42
N LEU A 130 0.27 4.45 3.29
CA LEU A 130 -0.13 5.06 2.03
C LEU A 130 -1.45 4.45 1.52
N TRP A 131 -1.66 3.15 1.66
CA TRP A 131 -2.94 2.53 1.29
C TRP A 131 -4.10 3.03 2.15
N GLY A 132 -3.90 3.20 3.46
CA GLY A 132 -4.90 3.82 4.32
C GLY A 132 -5.17 5.29 3.95
N ARG A 133 -4.12 6.04 3.59
CA ARG A 133 -4.22 7.46 3.20
C ARG A 133 -5.00 7.65 1.90
N TYR A 134 -4.86 6.73 0.96
CA TYR A 134 -5.51 6.80 -0.36
C TYR A 134 -6.82 6.02 -0.45
N GLY A 135 -7.25 5.31 0.60
CA GLY A 135 -8.48 4.50 0.59
C GLY A 135 -8.38 3.25 -0.28
N TYR A 136 -7.17 2.69 -0.40
CA TYR A 136 -6.89 1.58 -1.30
C TYR A 136 -7.28 0.23 -0.70
N GLN A 137 -6.95 -0.01 0.57
CA GLN A 137 -7.09 -1.32 1.19
C GLN A 137 -7.67 -1.22 2.61
N LYS A 138 -8.06 -2.37 3.17
CA LYS A 138 -8.56 -2.47 4.55
C LYS A 138 -7.35 -2.25 5.47
N PRO A 139 -7.55 -1.77 6.70
CA PRO A 139 -6.47 -1.67 7.68
C PRO A 139 -5.68 -2.97 7.82
N PHE A 140 -4.36 -2.87 7.78
CA PHE A 140 -3.34 -3.94 7.86
C PHE A 140 -3.37 -4.95 6.71
N THR A 141 -3.80 -4.54 5.52
CA THR A 141 -3.78 -5.43 4.36
C THR A 141 -2.36 -5.79 3.93
N ALA A 142 -1.41 -4.85 3.98
CA ALA A 142 -0.01 -5.14 3.66
C ALA A 142 0.60 -6.14 4.65
N MET A 143 0.29 -5.99 5.94
CA MET A 143 0.72 -6.94 6.97
C MET A 143 0.11 -8.33 6.76
N ARG A 144 -1.17 -8.41 6.39
CA ARG A 144 -1.79 -9.72 6.08
C ARG A 144 -1.12 -10.40 4.89
N VAL A 145 -0.83 -9.67 3.81
CA VAL A 145 -0.11 -10.22 2.65
C VAL A 145 1.29 -10.70 3.06
N PHE A 146 1.97 -9.96 3.94
CA PHE A 146 3.25 -10.39 4.50
C PHE A 146 3.15 -11.72 5.26
N LEU A 147 2.20 -11.86 6.18
CA LEU A 147 1.98 -13.10 6.93
C LEU A 147 1.54 -14.25 6.01
N GLU A 148 0.69 -13.97 5.01
CA GLU A 148 0.29 -14.95 3.99
C GLU A 148 1.52 -15.55 3.30
N VAL A 149 2.48 -14.72 2.89
CA VAL A 149 3.69 -15.19 2.18
C VAL A 149 4.70 -15.86 3.12
N TYR A 150 5.04 -15.20 4.23
CA TYR A 150 6.14 -15.61 5.11
C TYR A 150 5.76 -16.71 6.12
N GLU A 151 4.50 -16.76 6.55
CA GLU A 151 4.06 -17.71 7.58
C GLU A 151 3.11 -18.78 7.04
N GLN A 152 2.22 -18.42 6.12
CA GLN A 152 1.20 -19.34 5.59
C GLN A 152 1.65 -20.04 4.30
N GLY A 153 2.80 -19.66 3.75
CA GLY A 153 3.40 -20.29 2.57
C GLY A 153 2.70 -19.95 1.25
N VAL A 154 1.88 -18.88 1.21
CA VAL A 154 1.29 -18.39 -0.03
C VAL A 154 2.40 -17.86 -0.94
N ARG A 155 2.27 -18.07 -2.25
CA ARG A 155 3.21 -17.59 -3.27
C ARG A 155 2.43 -16.87 -4.36
N TYR A 156 2.87 -15.67 -4.69
CA TYR A 156 2.32 -14.85 -5.77
C TYR A 156 3.29 -14.92 -6.95
N GLU A 157 2.99 -15.80 -7.90
CA GLU A 157 3.79 -15.95 -9.11
C GLU A 157 3.60 -14.75 -10.03
N VAL A 158 4.67 -14.36 -10.74
CA VAL A 158 4.57 -13.38 -11.82
C VAL A 158 3.73 -14.00 -12.94
N PRO A 159 2.59 -13.40 -13.34
CA PRO A 159 1.77 -13.96 -14.41
C PRO A 159 2.50 -14.01 -15.75
N ASP A 160 2.16 -15.00 -16.57
CA ASP A 160 2.73 -15.13 -17.91
C ASP A 160 2.29 -13.95 -18.80
N ILE A 161 3.25 -13.07 -19.10
CA ILE A 161 3.06 -11.87 -19.90
C ILE A 161 2.60 -12.22 -21.32
N SER A 162 2.99 -13.38 -21.85
CA SER A 162 2.61 -13.80 -23.20
C SER A 162 1.12 -14.11 -23.32
N ALA A 163 0.46 -14.43 -22.20
CA ALA A 163 -0.96 -14.68 -22.11
C ALA A 163 -1.79 -13.38 -21.89
N LEU A 164 -1.13 -12.25 -21.59
CA LEU A 164 -1.83 -10.99 -21.36
C LEU A 164 -2.22 -10.32 -22.69
N PRO A 165 -3.40 -9.65 -22.74
CA PRO A 165 -3.72 -8.74 -23.84
C PRO A 165 -2.66 -7.64 -23.97
N LYS A 166 -2.42 -7.19 -25.21
CA LYS A 166 -1.56 -6.03 -25.46
C LYS A 166 -2.38 -4.76 -25.29
N TYR A 167 -2.03 -3.98 -24.28
CA TYR A 167 -2.62 -2.68 -24.01
C TYR A 167 -1.75 -1.54 -24.57
N THR A 168 -2.41 -0.46 -24.95
CA THR A 168 -1.83 0.75 -25.53
C THR A 168 -2.45 1.98 -24.88
N GLU A 169 -1.86 3.15 -25.08
CA GLU A 169 -2.42 4.40 -24.57
C GLU A 169 -3.88 4.62 -24.98
N ALA A 170 -4.29 4.12 -26.15
CA ALA A 170 -5.67 4.21 -26.62
C ALA A 170 -6.68 3.51 -25.70
N ASP A 171 -6.26 2.45 -25.00
CA ASP A 171 -7.10 1.70 -24.07
C ASP A 171 -7.38 2.49 -22.78
N LEU A 172 -6.62 3.55 -22.49
CA LEU A 172 -6.87 4.47 -21.38
C LEU A 172 -7.59 5.75 -21.80
N ARG A 173 -7.83 5.97 -23.10
CA ARG A 173 -8.47 7.19 -23.59
C ARG A 173 -9.96 7.15 -23.35
N TYR A 174 -10.36 7.62 -22.19
CA TYR A 174 -11.75 7.91 -21.85
C TYR A 174 -11.95 9.42 -21.67
N PRO A 175 -13.14 9.96 -22.02
CA PRO A 175 -13.49 11.33 -21.69
C PRO A 175 -13.39 11.54 -20.18
N GLU A 176 -12.79 12.65 -19.77
CA GLU A 176 -12.82 13.05 -18.37
C GLU A 176 -14.26 13.44 -18.01
N VAL A 177 -14.79 12.79 -16.97
CA VAL A 177 -16.15 13.04 -16.48
C VAL A 177 -16.07 13.46 -15.01
N GLU A 178 -16.88 14.44 -14.63
CA GLU A 178 -17.07 14.82 -13.23
C GLU A 178 -18.36 14.23 -12.69
N VAL A 179 -18.29 13.65 -11.49
CA VAL A 179 -19.42 13.02 -10.82
C VAL A 179 -19.56 13.55 -9.39
N PRO A 180 -20.79 13.69 -8.86
CA PRO A 180 -20.99 13.98 -7.44
C PRO A 180 -20.28 12.94 -6.56
N PHE A 181 -19.59 13.42 -5.51
CA PHE A 181 -18.75 12.57 -4.68
C PHE A 181 -18.93 12.82 -3.19
N CYS A 182 -19.00 14.09 -2.76
CA CYS A 182 -19.15 14.43 -1.37
C CYS A 182 -20.58 14.17 -0.88
N ASP A 183 -20.69 13.41 0.22
CA ASP A 183 -21.93 13.32 1.00
C ASP A 183 -21.96 14.37 2.12
N ASP A 184 -23.04 14.36 2.90
CA ASP A 184 -23.27 15.24 4.06
C ASP A 184 -22.22 15.05 5.18
N GLN A 185 -21.58 13.88 5.22
CA GLN A 185 -20.59 13.51 6.22
C GLN A 185 -19.14 13.80 5.77
N TYR A 186 -18.92 14.24 4.52
CA TYR A 186 -17.57 14.43 3.95
C TYR A 186 -16.71 15.38 4.79
N GLN A 187 -17.32 16.48 5.25
CA GLN A 187 -16.70 17.47 6.13
C GLN A 187 -16.89 17.18 7.62
N GLY A 188 -17.39 15.98 7.97
CA GLY A 188 -17.59 15.56 9.36
C GLY A 188 -16.30 15.58 10.18
N MET A 189 -16.40 15.90 11.46
CA MET A 189 -15.26 16.10 12.36
C MET A 189 -14.30 14.90 12.41
N PHE A 190 -14.84 13.68 12.43
CA PHE A 190 -14.10 12.42 12.50
C PHE A 190 -13.90 11.74 11.15
N ASN A 191 -14.21 12.43 10.05
CA ASN A 191 -14.05 11.86 8.71
C ASN A 191 -12.62 11.97 8.18
N GLY A 192 -11.72 12.70 8.88
CA GLY A 192 -10.34 12.95 8.47
C GLY A 192 -9.30 12.49 9.48
N LEU A 193 -8.38 13.38 9.87
CA LEU A 193 -7.24 13.05 10.71
C LEU A 193 -7.63 12.82 12.19
N ARG A 194 -8.78 13.33 12.63
CA ARG A 194 -9.32 13.00 13.96
C ARG A 194 -9.86 11.56 14.00
N SER A 195 -9.58 10.86 15.09
CA SER A 195 -10.06 9.50 15.31
C SER A 195 -11.17 9.47 16.35
N ILE A 196 -12.32 8.89 16.00
CA ILE A 196 -13.41 8.67 16.97
C ILE A 196 -12.98 7.70 18.08
N SER A 197 -12.13 6.72 17.77
CA SER A 197 -11.67 5.72 18.73
C SER A 197 -10.75 6.33 19.78
N HIS A 198 -9.80 7.19 19.36
CA HIS A 198 -8.94 7.90 20.30
C HIS A 198 -9.72 8.93 21.14
N ALA A 199 -10.64 9.67 20.51
CA ALA A 199 -11.50 10.61 21.21
C ALA A 199 -12.36 9.93 22.30
N ALA A 200 -12.99 8.80 21.96
CA ALA A 200 -13.81 8.03 22.89
C ALA A 200 -13.00 7.43 24.06
N ALA A 201 -11.72 7.18 23.84
CA ALA A 201 -10.80 6.66 24.86
C ALA A 201 -10.08 7.76 25.67
N ASP A 202 -10.40 9.05 25.43
CA ASP A 202 -9.67 10.19 25.99
C ASP A 202 -8.14 10.11 25.74
N ALA A 203 -7.79 9.61 24.55
CA ALA A 203 -6.43 9.32 24.11
C ALA A 203 -6.03 10.15 22.88
N GLU A 204 -6.71 11.28 22.64
CA GLU A 204 -6.37 12.21 21.57
C GLU A 204 -5.70 13.47 22.11
N PHE A 205 -4.60 13.87 21.49
CA PHE A 205 -4.09 15.23 21.57
C PHE A 205 -4.55 16.00 20.34
N LEU A 206 -4.89 17.27 20.50
CA LEU A 206 -5.48 18.08 19.44
C LEU A 206 -4.61 19.28 19.11
N THR A 207 -4.51 19.57 17.82
CA THR A 207 -3.86 20.77 17.28
C THR A 207 -4.78 21.45 16.26
N THR A 208 -4.46 22.69 15.91
CA THR A 208 -5.24 23.48 14.95
C THR A 208 -4.40 23.76 13.71
N THR A 209 -4.93 23.39 12.54
CA THR A 209 -4.30 23.71 11.25
C THR A 209 -4.35 25.21 10.97
N ARG A 210 -3.57 25.69 9.98
CA ARG A 210 -3.58 27.11 9.57
C ARG A 210 -4.97 27.62 9.17
N ASN A 211 -5.85 26.74 8.69
CA ASN A 211 -7.20 27.07 8.25
C ASN A 211 -8.23 26.97 9.38
N GLY A 212 -7.80 26.77 10.63
CA GLY A 212 -8.69 26.70 11.80
C GLY A 212 -9.34 25.33 12.04
N MET A 213 -9.02 24.31 11.24
CA MET A 213 -9.54 22.95 11.49
C MET A 213 -8.82 22.32 12.68
N VAL A 214 -9.61 21.76 13.60
CA VAL A 214 -9.11 20.98 14.73
C VAL A 214 -8.85 19.55 14.27
N VAL A 215 -7.62 19.07 14.43
CA VAL A 215 -7.16 17.74 14.01
C VAL A 215 -6.38 17.07 15.14
N MET A 216 -6.17 15.76 15.03
CA MET A 216 -5.29 15.03 15.94
C MET A 216 -3.86 15.55 15.78
N ASP A 217 -3.21 15.83 16.89
CA ASP A 217 -1.79 16.16 16.94
C ASP A 217 -1.00 14.86 16.83
N VAL A 218 -0.26 14.72 15.73
CA VAL A 218 0.51 13.51 15.41
C VAL A 218 1.98 13.83 15.37
N VAL A 219 2.82 12.80 15.50
CA VAL A 219 4.28 12.97 15.40
C VAL A 219 4.62 13.59 14.04
N THR A 220 5.50 14.60 14.06
CA THR A 220 5.98 15.25 12.84
C THR A 220 7.49 15.18 12.70
N SER A 221 7.97 15.06 11.46
CA SER A 221 9.39 15.14 11.11
C SER A 221 9.62 16.07 9.89
N ASN A 222 10.81 15.99 9.29
CA ASN A 222 11.16 16.72 8.06
C ASN A 222 10.69 16.00 6.78
N GLY A 223 9.98 14.89 6.91
CA GLY A 223 9.43 14.10 5.81
C GLY A 223 8.28 13.21 6.26
N PHE A 224 7.82 12.35 5.36
CA PHE A 224 7.02 11.21 5.78
C PHE A 224 7.97 10.07 6.16
N GLU A 225 7.86 9.59 7.39
CA GLU A 225 8.79 8.61 7.95
C GLU A 225 8.03 7.58 8.78
N ILE A 226 8.52 6.34 8.73
CA ILE A 226 8.13 5.28 9.65
C ILE A 226 9.24 5.16 10.68
N ASP A 227 8.92 5.36 11.95
CA ASP A 227 9.89 5.19 13.02
C ASP A 227 10.36 3.74 13.09
N ARG A 228 11.68 3.52 13.11
CA ARG A 228 12.25 2.18 13.01
C ARG A 228 11.96 1.34 14.25
N GLU A 229 12.21 1.90 15.42
CA GLU A 229 11.97 1.23 16.70
C GLU A 229 10.47 0.95 16.87
N GLY A 230 9.63 1.95 16.57
CA GLY A 230 8.17 1.82 16.58
C GLY A 230 7.63 0.80 15.59
N ALA A 231 8.28 0.60 14.44
CA ALA A 231 7.93 -0.43 13.47
C ALA A 231 8.22 -1.84 14.02
N GLU A 232 9.43 -2.03 14.59
CA GLU A 232 9.85 -3.30 15.19
C GLU A 232 8.95 -3.65 16.39
N LEU A 233 8.72 -2.71 17.30
CA LEU A 233 7.83 -2.88 18.45
C LEU A 233 6.38 -3.16 18.04
N PHE A 234 5.88 -2.48 17.01
CA PHE A 234 4.53 -2.74 16.50
C PHE A 234 4.39 -4.19 16.03
N VAL A 235 5.35 -4.69 15.26
CA VAL A 235 5.31 -6.05 14.72
C VAL A 235 5.42 -7.09 15.82
N ASP A 236 6.35 -6.91 16.75
CA ASP A 236 6.62 -7.91 17.78
C ASP A 236 5.57 -7.95 18.90
N LEU A 237 4.92 -6.82 19.20
CA LEU A 237 4.03 -6.69 20.37
C LEU A 237 2.56 -6.44 20.02
N GLU A 238 2.28 -5.70 18.94
CA GLU A 238 0.95 -5.15 18.67
C GLU A 238 0.26 -5.71 17.42
N LEU A 239 0.99 -6.37 16.52
CA LEU A 239 0.44 -6.79 15.23
C LEU A 239 -0.75 -7.76 15.38
N ASP A 240 -0.65 -8.76 16.26
CA ASP A 240 -1.73 -9.72 16.50
C ASP A 240 -3.01 -9.04 17.01
N ASN A 241 -2.85 -8.08 17.93
CA ASN A 241 -3.94 -7.25 18.43
C ASN A 241 -4.51 -6.39 17.30
N ALA A 242 -3.65 -5.76 16.50
CA ALA A 242 -4.05 -4.92 15.39
C ALA A 242 -4.82 -5.67 14.29
N LEU A 243 -4.49 -6.93 14.04
CA LEU A 243 -5.17 -7.78 13.06
C LEU A 243 -6.51 -8.32 13.55
N SER A 244 -6.67 -8.51 14.86
CA SER A 244 -7.85 -9.12 15.47
C SER A 244 -8.86 -8.11 16.05
N ARG A 245 -8.48 -6.84 16.18
CA ARG A 245 -9.34 -5.82 16.77
C ARG A 245 -10.59 -5.52 15.93
N VAL A 246 -11.66 -5.18 16.63
CA VAL A 246 -12.86 -4.58 16.03
C VAL A 246 -12.75 -3.06 16.20
N THR A 247 -12.58 -2.33 15.10
CA THR A 247 -12.70 -0.88 15.10
C THR A 247 -14.15 -0.45 14.90
N LEU A 248 -14.49 0.75 15.40
CA LEU A 248 -15.85 1.30 15.36
C LEU A 248 -16.33 1.60 13.93
N ASP A 249 -15.42 2.00 13.04
CA ASP A 249 -15.75 2.48 11.69
C ASP A 249 -15.20 1.58 10.57
N GLN A 250 -14.30 0.62 10.87
CA GLN A 250 -13.64 -0.29 9.93
C GLN A 250 -13.05 0.39 8.67
N SER A 251 -12.85 1.71 8.75
CA SER A 251 -12.44 2.51 7.61
C SER A 251 -10.97 2.26 7.29
N PRO A 252 -10.51 2.44 6.04
CA PRO A 252 -9.08 2.33 5.69
C PRO A 252 -8.18 3.19 6.59
N THR A 253 -8.69 4.34 7.06
CA THR A 253 -7.96 5.26 7.92
C THR A 253 -7.82 4.78 9.36
N ALA A 254 -8.59 3.79 9.80
CA ALA A 254 -8.46 3.22 11.14
C ALA A 254 -7.10 2.52 11.37
N GLY A 255 -6.46 2.01 10.31
CA GLY A 255 -5.08 1.50 10.36
C GLY A 255 -4.07 2.63 10.59
N LEU A 256 -4.28 3.75 9.88
CA LEU A 256 -3.46 4.96 10.04
C LEU A 256 -3.57 5.56 11.43
N HIS A 257 -4.79 5.76 11.95
CA HIS A 257 -4.96 6.31 13.29
C HIS A 257 -4.22 5.47 14.31
N TYR A 258 -4.29 4.14 14.22
CA TYR A 258 -3.59 3.25 15.13
C TYR A 258 -2.07 3.44 15.10
N LEU A 259 -1.47 3.39 13.91
CA LEU A 259 -0.02 3.55 13.76
C LEU A 259 0.44 4.96 14.13
N MET A 260 -0.37 5.99 13.87
CA MET A 260 -0.10 7.37 14.32
C MET A 260 -0.20 7.51 15.84
N GLY A 261 -1.18 6.85 16.47
CA GLY A 261 -1.38 6.86 17.91
C GLY A 261 -0.23 6.17 18.67
N LEU A 262 0.38 5.15 18.07
CA LEU A 262 1.60 4.52 18.58
C LEU A 262 2.87 5.36 18.35
N GLY A 263 2.79 6.43 17.54
CA GLY A 263 3.97 7.20 17.12
C GLY A 263 4.83 6.50 16.06
N THR A 264 4.38 5.37 15.50
CA THR A 264 5.09 4.64 14.44
C THR A 264 5.16 5.44 13.13
N ILE A 265 4.22 6.34 12.89
CA ILE A 265 4.19 7.22 11.71
C ILE A 265 4.50 8.64 12.12
N ALA A 266 5.45 9.26 11.42
CA ALA A 266 5.67 10.69 11.43
C ALA A 266 5.31 11.31 10.08
N ILE A 267 4.61 12.45 10.10
CA ILE A 267 4.28 13.22 8.89
C ILE A 267 5.15 14.47 8.76
N TYR A 268 5.23 15.04 7.56
CA TYR A 268 5.95 16.31 7.38
C TYR A 268 5.34 17.42 8.23
N LYS A 269 6.20 18.25 8.83
CA LYS A 269 5.77 19.40 9.63
C LYS A 269 4.93 20.39 8.80
N GLY A 270 3.64 20.41 9.08
CA GLY A 270 2.67 21.30 8.41
C GLY A 270 1.67 20.56 7.52
N ASP A 271 1.86 19.26 7.30
CA ASP A 271 1.01 18.47 6.40
C ASP A 271 -0.27 17.94 7.04
N HIS A 272 -0.55 18.28 8.30
CA HIS A 272 -1.79 17.91 8.99
C HIS A 272 -3.05 18.15 8.15
N GLY A 273 -3.14 19.31 7.49
CA GLY A 273 -4.28 19.64 6.65
C GLY A 273 -4.38 18.80 5.37
N ASP A 274 -3.23 18.41 4.79
CA ASP A 274 -3.22 17.55 3.62
C ASP A 274 -3.55 16.08 3.98
N TRP A 275 -3.00 15.58 5.08
CA TRP A 275 -3.37 14.26 5.62
C TRP A 275 -4.84 14.19 5.99
N ASP A 276 -5.38 15.21 6.68
CA ASP A 276 -6.81 15.30 6.99
C ASP A 276 -7.66 15.25 5.71
N ARG A 277 -7.32 16.07 4.70
CA ARG A 277 -8.00 16.07 3.40
C ARG A 277 -7.97 14.70 2.72
N MET A 278 -6.81 14.05 2.69
CA MET A 278 -6.65 12.74 2.04
C MET A 278 -7.38 11.63 2.81
N MET A 279 -7.40 11.69 4.14
CA MET A 279 -8.16 10.75 4.97
C MET A 279 -9.67 10.91 4.78
N ARG A 280 -10.17 12.15 4.59
CA ARG A 280 -11.57 12.40 4.19
C ARG A 280 -11.91 11.78 2.84
N MET A 281 -11.02 11.94 1.87
CA MET A 281 -11.14 11.30 0.56
C MET A 281 -11.22 9.77 0.73
N SER A 282 -10.28 9.19 1.49
CA SER A 282 -10.21 7.75 1.78
C SER A 282 -11.49 7.21 2.41
N ASN A 283 -12.02 7.90 3.42
CA ASN A 283 -13.25 7.51 4.10
C ASN A 283 -14.48 7.68 3.20
N GLN A 284 -14.54 8.71 2.34
CA GLN A 284 -15.61 8.84 1.34
C GLN A 284 -15.61 7.70 0.33
N ILE A 285 -14.43 7.30 -0.17
CA ILE A 285 -14.27 6.15 -1.07
C ILE A 285 -14.82 4.89 -0.41
N PHE A 286 -14.47 4.68 0.85
CA PHE A 286 -14.93 3.55 1.63
C PHE A 286 -16.44 3.54 1.82
N ARG A 287 -17.03 4.65 2.28
CA ARG A 287 -18.49 4.74 2.49
C ARG A 287 -19.31 4.64 1.22
N SER A 288 -18.76 5.09 0.09
CA SER A 288 -19.43 5.03 -1.22
C SER A 288 -19.26 3.68 -1.91
N ASP A 289 -18.60 2.70 -1.27
CA ASP A 289 -18.22 1.40 -1.86
C ASP A 289 -17.44 1.51 -3.18
N LEU A 290 -16.71 2.62 -3.38
CA LEU A 290 -15.91 2.88 -4.59
C LEU A 290 -14.49 2.28 -4.51
N GLY A 291 -14.11 1.71 -3.36
CA GLY A 291 -12.86 0.98 -3.18
C GLY A 291 -12.92 -0.46 -3.70
N VAL A 292 -11.89 -1.27 -3.41
CA VAL A 292 -11.83 -2.72 -3.76
C VAL A 292 -13.06 -3.50 -3.27
N TRP A 293 -13.71 -2.99 -2.22
CA TRP A 293 -14.91 -3.54 -1.58
C TRP A 293 -16.10 -3.67 -2.52
N GLY A 294 -16.34 -2.69 -3.39
CA GLY A 294 -17.44 -2.73 -4.36
C GLY A 294 -17.17 -3.63 -5.56
N ALA A 295 -15.90 -3.94 -5.84
CA ALA A 295 -15.47 -4.64 -7.06
C ALA A 295 -15.14 -6.13 -6.86
N MET A 296 -14.97 -6.63 -5.62
CA MET A 296 -14.45 -7.99 -5.37
C MET A 296 -15.33 -8.95 -4.58
N GLU A 297 -16.51 -8.56 -4.07
CA GLU A 297 -17.43 -9.53 -3.47
C GLU A 297 -18.65 -9.75 -4.39
N PRO A 298 -18.75 -10.88 -5.13
CA PRO A 298 -20.07 -11.36 -5.50
C PRO A 298 -20.85 -11.51 -4.21
N LYS A 299 -22.07 -10.95 -4.14
CA LYS A 299 -22.99 -11.11 -3.01
C LYS A 299 -23.33 -12.59 -2.82
N THR A 300 -22.45 -13.35 -2.18
CA THR A 300 -22.70 -14.73 -1.80
C THR A 300 -23.29 -14.71 -0.39
N ASN A 301 -24.61 -14.84 -0.33
CA ASN A 301 -25.28 -15.28 0.89
C ASN A 301 -24.69 -16.64 1.27
N VAL A 302 -23.76 -16.68 2.23
CA VAL A 302 -23.41 -17.93 2.91
C VAL A 302 -23.30 -17.66 4.41
N SER A 303 -24.17 -18.35 5.12
CA SER A 303 -24.31 -18.41 6.57
C SER A 303 -22.99 -18.69 7.28
N SER A 304 -22.77 -17.94 8.36
CA SER A 304 -21.77 -18.19 9.39
C SER A 304 -21.88 -19.60 9.99
N GLU A 305 -20.81 -20.40 9.94
CA GLU A 305 -20.48 -21.34 11.02
C GLU A 305 -19.09 -21.99 10.89
N SER A 306 -18.32 -21.91 12.00
CA SER A 306 -17.20 -22.77 12.41
C SER A 306 -15.93 -22.77 11.54
N HIS A 307 -14.74 -22.41 12.04
CA HIS A 307 -14.03 -23.16 13.09
C HIS A 307 -13.04 -22.26 13.85
N ARG A 308 -13.25 -22.13 15.16
CA ARG A 308 -12.17 -21.90 16.14
C ARG A 308 -11.55 -23.26 16.46
N LYS A 309 -10.24 -23.40 16.30
CA LYS A 309 -9.29 -24.04 17.26
C LYS A 309 -7.94 -24.30 16.58
N GLY A 310 -6.91 -23.60 17.05
CA GLY A 310 -5.51 -23.91 16.82
C GLY A 310 -4.69 -23.01 17.72
N ALA A 311 -4.15 -23.57 18.81
CA ALA A 311 -3.40 -22.83 19.81
C ALA A 311 -2.14 -22.21 19.20
N PHE A 312 -2.03 -20.89 19.34
CA PHE A 312 -0.88 -20.08 18.97
C PHE A 312 0.35 -20.55 19.76
N ARG A 313 1.34 -21.10 19.08
CA ARG A 313 2.69 -21.29 19.62
C ARG A 313 3.61 -20.43 18.78
N SER A 314 4.17 -19.39 19.40
CA SER A 314 5.21 -18.54 18.83
C SER A 314 6.35 -19.43 18.28
N PRO A 315 6.64 -19.41 16.98
CA PRO A 315 7.87 -19.98 16.46
C PRO A 315 9.01 -18.99 16.71
N ALA A 316 10.20 -19.53 16.99
CA ALA A 316 11.41 -18.74 17.15
C ALA A 316 11.69 -17.91 15.89
N HIS A 317 12.10 -16.64 16.10
CA HIS A 317 12.65 -15.79 15.06
C HIS A 317 13.71 -16.53 14.23
N PRO A 318 13.83 -16.22 12.92
CA PRO A 318 15.02 -16.62 12.18
C PRO A 318 16.27 -16.14 12.92
N PRO A 319 17.30 -16.99 13.08
CA PRO A 319 18.44 -16.68 13.94
C PRO A 319 19.21 -15.47 13.39
N GLY A 320 19.25 -14.41 14.22
CA GLY A 320 20.34 -13.45 14.29
C GLY A 320 20.66 -12.66 13.01
N ILE A 321 19.94 -11.57 12.77
CA ILE A 321 20.58 -10.38 12.21
C ILE A 321 21.32 -9.70 13.36
N THR A 322 22.54 -10.15 13.61
CA THR A 322 23.55 -9.32 14.26
C THR A 322 23.94 -8.24 13.27
N LEU A 323 23.61 -6.98 13.57
CA LEU A 323 24.37 -5.81 13.13
C LEU A 323 25.42 -5.51 14.20
#